data_AF-A0A932J2Z9-F1
#
_entry.id   AF-A0A932J2Z9-F1
#
_cell.length_a   1.000
_cell.length_b   1.000
_cell.length_c   1.000
_cell.angle_alpha   90.00
_cell.angle_beta   90.00
_cell.angle_gamma   90.00
#
_symmetry.space_group_name_H-M   'P 1'
#
loop_
_entity.id
_entity.type
_entity.pdbx_description
1 polymer ?
#
loop_
_entity_poly.entity_id
_entity_poly.type
_entity_poly.pdbx_seq_one_letter_code
_entity_poly.pdbx_strand_id
1 'polypeptide(L)'
;MAALDWIYGGDGLAGNMGLNSVADGRFLIGSGNADNLSTAAGNDVLQGLAGNDVIDGGAGFDTALYGAARSNFSVSKSGSNLIVADGSGALGTDTLSNIERIKFSDKVIAFDVDGTAGKGYRLYQAAFDRVPDSGGLGFWVNAMDKGTSLKEVASGFVTSAEFTAMYGTNPTAESVVTTLYNHVLHRTAETGGYNYWVGVVKSGGALSDVLAAFSESAENQAQLIGVIQNGMEFSVV
;
A
#
# COMPACT_ATOMS: atom_id res chain seq x y z
N MET A 1 -28.22 30.56 30.55
CA MET A 1 -26.96 29.81 30.56
C MET A 1 -26.99 28.86 29.36
N ALA A 2 -26.29 29.25 28.29
CA ALA A 2 -26.25 28.58 27.00
C ALA A 2 -24.93 27.79 26.90
N ALA A 3 -24.87 26.64 27.56
CA ALA A 3 -23.66 25.81 27.58
C ALA A 3 -23.98 24.31 27.43
N LEU A 4 -25.13 23.97 26.86
CA LEU A 4 -25.53 22.58 26.64
C LEU A 4 -26.31 22.39 25.33
N ASP A 5 -26.02 23.21 24.33
CA ASP A 5 -26.45 23.01 22.95
C ASP A 5 -25.21 22.63 22.12
N TRP A 6 -25.29 21.50 21.43
CA TRP A 6 -24.51 21.15 20.25
C TRP A 6 -23.09 20.55 20.34
N ILE A 7 -22.82 19.72 21.35
CA ILE A 7 -21.73 18.72 21.29
C ILE A 7 -22.17 17.38 20.63
N TYR A 8 -23.43 17.27 20.21
CA TYR A 8 -23.95 16.08 19.54
C TYR A 8 -24.56 16.48 18.20
N GLY A 9 -23.88 16.06 17.12
CA GLY A 9 -24.33 16.20 15.75
C GLY A 9 -25.78 15.75 15.58
N GLY A 10 -26.56 16.59 14.90
CA GLY A 10 -27.91 16.27 14.47
C GLY A 10 -27.95 15.31 13.27
N ASP A 11 -27.02 14.37 13.17
CA ASP A 11 -26.85 13.44 12.04
C ASP A 11 -27.31 12.01 12.33
N GLY A 12 -27.75 11.70 13.55
CA GLY A 12 -28.51 10.49 13.83
C GLY A 12 -27.71 9.18 13.89
N LEU A 13 -26.41 9.22 14.18
CA LEU A 13 -25.60 8.00 14.38
C LEU A 13 -25.38 7.70 15.87
N ALA A 14 -26.37 7.05 16.49
CA ALA A 14 -26.17 6.32 17.74
C ALA A 14 -25.56 4.94 17.44
N GLY A 15 -24.24 4.80 17.55
CA GLY A 15 -23.58 3.49 17.56
C GLY A 15 -22.08 3.55 17.34
N ASN A 16 -21.31 3.24 18.40
CA ASN A 16 -19.88 2.87 18.41
C ASN A 16 -18.84 3.76 17.68
N MET A 17 -19.23 4.95 17.18
CA MET A 17 -18.41 5.85 16.35
C MET A 17 -18.29 7.26 16.94
N GLY A 18 -18.07 7.37 18.25
CA GLY A 18 -17.93 8.68 18.89
C GLY A 18 -16.74 9.46 18.33
N LEU A 19 -16.94 10.75 18.05
CA LEU A 19 -15.93 11.77 17.66
C LEU A 19 -14.77 11.96 18.67
N ASN A 20 -14.61 11.08 19.65
CA ASN A 20 -13.50 11.04 20.62
C ASN A 20 -12.82 9.65 20.71
N SER A 21 -13.12 8.73 19.78
CA SER A 21 -12.32 7.53 19.58
C SER A 21 -10.99 7.94 18.95
N VAL A 22 -9.96 8.23 19.73
CA VAL A 22 -8.61 8.58 19.21
C VAL A 22 -7.75 7.35 18.91
N ALA A 23 -8.28 6.13 19.12
CA ALA A 23 -7.52 4.89 18.98
C ALA A 23 -8.14 3.89 17.99
N ASP A 24 -9.45 3.96 17.73
CA ASP A 24 -10.12 3.10 16.75
C ASP A 24 -10.41 3.87 15.45
N GLY A 25 -10.36 3.15 14.33
CA GLY A 25 -10.67 3.69 13.01
C GLY A 25 -12.11 4.19 12.89
N ARG A 26 -12.28 5.36 12.27
CA ARG A 26 -13.55 6.03 11.99
C ARG A 26 -13.92 5.87 10.52
N PHE A 27 -15.21 6.05 10.26
CA PHE A 27 -15.73 6.21 8.92
C PHE A 27 -16.45 7.56 8.86
N LEU A 28 -15.92 8.49 8.09
CA LEU A 28 -16.40 9.88 8.01
C LEU A 28 -16.86 10.19 6.58
N ILE A 29 -18.07 10.71 6.46
CA ILE A 29 -18.63 11.19 5.19
C ILE A 29 -18.94 12.69 5.33
N GLY A 30 -18.52 13.46 4.33
CA GLY A 30 -18.89 14.87 4.14
C GLY A 30 -20.29 15.05 3.55
N SER A 31 -20.49 16.18 2.89
CA SER A 31 -21.75 16.66 2.34
C SER A 31 -21.62 16.92 0.83
N GLY A 32 -22.66 17.49 0.22
CA GLY A 32 -22.59 17.94 -1.18
C GLY A 32 -21.96 19.33 -1.36
N ASN A 33 -21.28 19.86 -0.34
CA ASN A 33 -20.61 21.16 -0.36
C ASN A 33 -19.12 20.98 -0.03
N ALA A 34 -18.33 22.04 -0.17
CA ALA A 34 -16.94 22.02 0.27
C ALA A 34 -16.82 21.84 1.78
N ASP A 35 -16.19 20.73 2.20
CA ASP A 35 -16.03 20.33 3.58
C ASP A 35 -14.55 20.35 4.04
N ASN A 36 -14.33 20.49 5.34
CA ASN A 36 -13.05 20.25 5.98
C ASN A 36 -13.18 19.01 6.86
N LEU A 37 -12.74 17.86 6.34
CA LEU A 37 -12.77 16.58 7.03
C LEU A 37 -11.40 16.34 7.66
N SER A 38 -11.36 16.18 8.97
CA SER A 38 -10.13 15.87 9.68
C SER A 38 -10.38 14.81 10.73
N THR A 39 -9.49 13.83 10.75
CA THR A 39 -9.47 12.76 11.74
C THR A 39 -8.18 12.83 12.57
N ALA A 40 -8.21 12.20 13.75
CA ALA A 40 -7.08 12.16 14.69
C ALA A 40 -6.22 10.91 14.41
N ALA A 41 -5.71 10.24 15.45
CA ALA A 41 -5.13 8.91 15.25
C ALA A 41 -6.22 7.86 14.96
N GLY A 42 -5.85 6.78 14.27
CA GLY A 42 -6.73 5.69 13.86
C GLY A 42 -6.44 5.22 12.43
N ASN A 43 -7.07 4.13 12.00
CA ASN A 43 -7.09 3.75 10.60
C ASN A 43 -8.44 4.14 10.02
N ASP A 44 -8.55 5.33 9.46
CA ASP A 44 -9.82 5.94 9.10
C ASP A 44 -10.18 5.72 7.63
N VAL A 45 -11.47 5.87 7.36
CA VAL A 45 -12.04 5.85 6.02
C VAL A 45 -12.83 7.14 5.82
N LEU A 46 -12.45 7.95 4.83
CA LEU A 46 -12.99 9.29 4.61
C LEU A 46 -13.60 9.40 3.21
N GLN A 47 -14.77 10.04 3.10
CA GLN A 47 -15.42 10.31 1.82
C GLN A 47 -15.97 11.73 1.79
N GLY A 48 -15.42 12.59 0.92
CA GLY A 48 -15.85 13.98 0.76
C GLY A 48 -17.26 14.14 0.18
N LEU A 49 -17.57 13.32 -0.85
CA LEU A 49 -18.72 13.43 -1.75
C LEU A 49 -18.52 14.51 -2.81
N ALA A 50 -19.34 15.56 -2.84
CA ALA A 50 -19.27 16.60 -3.85
C ALA A 50 -18.87 17.91 -3.20
N GLY A 51 -17.97 18.66 -3.84
CA GLY A 51 -17.41 19.85 -3.23
C GLY A 51 -15.94 19.95 -3.58
N ASN A 52 -15.27 20.98 -3.07
CA ASN A 52 -13.81 20.97 -3.09
C ASN A 52 -13.38 20.76 -1.65
N ASP A 53 -13.09 19.51 -1.31
CA ASP A 53 -12.92 19.12 0.08
C ASP A 53 -11.45 19.21 0.51
N VAL A 54 -11.23 19.51 1.79
CA VAL A 54 -9.94 19.37 2.43
C VAL A 54 -10.03 18.19 3.38
N ILE A 55 -9.27 17.13 3.11
CA ILE A 55 -9.35 15.85 3.82
C ILE A 55 -7.99 15.57 4.48
N ASP A 56 -8.00 15.42 5.80
CA ASP A 56 -6.84 15.05 6.60
C ASP A 56 -7.12 13.76 7.38
N GLY A 57 -6.43 12.67 7.02
CA GLY A 57 -6.57 11.37 7.69
C GLY A 57 -5.97 11.35 9.10
N GLY A 58 -5.06 12.26 9.42
CA GLY A 58 -4.40 12.28 10.71
C GLY A 58 -3.28 11.24 10.81
N ALA A 59 -3.31 10.39 11.83
CA ALA A 59 -2.22 9.44 12.08
C ALA A 59 -2.70 8.00 12.05
N GLY A 60 -2.09 7.17 11.21
CA GLY A 60 -2.38 5.75 11.15
C GLY A 60 -2.43 5.31 9.71
N PHE A 61 -3.44 4.52 9.35
CA PHE A 61 -3.61 4.00 8.01
C PHE A 61 -4.95 4.43 7.44
N ASP A 62 -4.94 5.49 6.63
CA ASP A 62 -6.13 6.21 6.24
C ASP A 62 -6.47 6.01 4.75
N THR A 63 -7.75 5.85 4.47
CA THR A 63 -8.27 5.60 3.12
C THR A 63 -9.29 6.63 2.71
N ALA A 64 -9.02 7.37 1.62
CA ALA A 64 -10.00 8.21 0.95
C ALA A 64 -10.83 7.40 -0.07
N LEU A 65 -12.15 7.47 0.00
CA LEU A 65 -13.08 6.76 -0.88
C LEU A 65 -13.66 7.65 -1.97
N TYR A 66 -13.66 7.13 -3.19
CA TYR A 66 -14.32 7.72 -4.35
C TYR A 66 -15.25 6.68 -4.98
N GLY A 67 -16.54 6.98 -5.05
CA GLY A 67 -17.58 6.03 -5.46
C GLY A 67 -17.62 5.70 -6.95
N ALA A 68 -16.70 6.23 -7.76
CA ALA A 68 -16.64 6.03 -9.20
C ALA A 68 -15.29 5.43 -9.64
N ALA A 69 -15.21 5.03 -10.91
CA ALA A 69 -14.02 4.38 -11.46
C ALA A 69 -12.81 5.32 -11.48
N ARG A 70 -11.62 4.76 -11.29
CA ARG A 70 -10.34 5.48 -11.30
C ARG A 70 -10.14 6.32 -12.55
N SER A 71 -10.65 5.89 -13.70
CA SER A 71 -10.57 6.61 -14.98
C SER A 71 -11.29 7.95 -14.99
N ASN A 72 -12.22 8.19 -14.05
CA ASN A 72 -12.96 9.44 -13.96
C ASN A 72 -12.17 10.54 -13.24
N PHE A 73 -11.05 10.20 -12.60
CA PHE A 73 -10.31 11.12 -11.75
C PHE A 73 -8.89 11.37 -12.28
N SER A 74 -8.39 12.57 -12.01
CA SER A 74 -6.96 12.84 -12.02
C SER A 74 -6.45 12.82 -10.58
N VAL A 75 -5.26 12.27 -10.37
CA VAL A 75 -4.57 12.25 -9.07
C VAL A 75 -3.18 12.81 -9.29
N SER A 76 -2.83 13.84 -8.53
CA SER A 76 -1.54 14.51 -8.63
C SER A 76 -1.01 14.90 -7.25
N LYS A 77 0.26 15.25 -7.15
CA LYS A 77 0.86 15.76 -5.91
C LYS A 77 1.03 17.27 -5.97
N SER A 78 0.73 17.95 -4.86
CA SER A 78 1.01 19.37 -4.64
C SER A 78 1.72 19.51 -3.29
N GLY A 79 3.05 19.58 -3.32
CA GLY A 79 3.87 19.49 -2.10
C GLY A 79 3.71 18.12 -1.43
N SER A 80 3.33 18.12 -0.15
CA SER A 80 3.00 16.92 0.63
C SER A 80 1.58 16.40 0.38
N ASN A 81 0.72 17.20 -0.26
CA ASN A 81 -0.69 16.88 -0.41
C ASN A 81 -0.94 16.14 -1.73
N LEU A 82 -2.00 15.34 -1.75
CA LEU A 82 -2.57 14.78 -2.96
C LEU A 82 -3.72 15.66 -3.42
N ILE A 83 -3.85 15.87 -4.73
CA ILE A 83 -4.99 16.54 -5.35
C ILE A 83 -5.73 15.51 -6.18
N VAL A 84 -7.01 15.31 -5.88
CA VAL A 84 -7.90 14.41 -6.62
C VAL A 84 -8.99 15.23 -7.27
N ALA A 85 -9.04 15.27 -8.60
CA ALA A 85 -10.06 16.03 -9.32
C ALA A 85 -10.92 15.11 -10.18
N ASP A 86 -12.23 15.20 -10.02
CA ASP A 86 -13.21 14.54 -10.89
C ASP A 86 -13.24 15.22 -12.27
N GLY A 87 -13.00 14.44 -13.32
CA GLY A 87 -12.99 14.90 -14.70
C GLY A 87 -14.35 15.40 -15.19
N SER A 88 -15.46 15.00 -14.53
CA SER A 88 -16.79 15.55 -14.82
C SER A 88 -17.10 16.85 -14.06
N GLY A 89 -16.36 17.12 -12.98
CA GLY A 89 -16.57 18.23 -12.05
C GLY A 89 -17.76 18.06 -11.09
N ALA A 90 -18.48 16.93 -11.14
CA ALA A 90 -19.64 16.68 -10.27
C ALA A 90 -19.23 16.46 -8.81
N LEU A 91 -18.09 15.79 -8.58
CA LEU A 91 -17.53 15.61 -7.24
C LEU A 91 -16.55 16.71 -6.85
N GLY A 92 -16.11 17.55 -7.81
CA GLY A 92 -15.21 18.67 -7.57
C GLY A 92 -13.72 18.27 -7.50
N THR A 93 -12.94 18.99 -6.71
CA THR A 93 -11.48 18.85 -6.58
C THR A 93 -11.05 18.90 -5.12
N ASP A 94 -10.51 17.78 -4.65
CA ASP A 94 -10.19 17.57 -3.25
C ASP A 94 -8.68 17.68 -3.00
N THR A 95 -8.33 18.18 -1.82
CA THR A 95 -6.97 18.26 -1.30
C THR A 95 -6.83 17.33 -0.11
N LEU A 96 -5.95 16.34 -0.22
CA LEU A 96 -5.79 15.27 0.76
C LEU A 96 -4.41 15.35 1.41
N SER A 97 -4.36 15.18 2.72
CA SER A 97 -3.13 15.03 3.51
C SER A 97 -3.24 13.82 4.43
N ASN A 98 -2.09 13.20 4.74
CA ASN A 98 -2.03 12.02 5.62
C ASN A 98 -3.02 10.92 5.18
N ILE A 99 -2.96 10.55 3.89
CA ILE A 99 -3.76 9.49 3.30
C ILE A 99 -2.83 8.45 2.68
N GLU A 100 -2.89 7.23 3.17
CA GLU A 100 -2.11 6.11 2.65
C GLU A 100 -2.74 5.54 1.38
N ARG A 101 -4.07 5.59 1.24
CA ARG A 101 -4.76 5.02 0.09
C ARG A 101 -5.90 5.85 -0.44
N ILE A 102 -6.00 5.91 -1.76
CA ILE A 102 -7.20 6.38 -2.47
C ILE A 102 -7.85 5.16 -3.11
N LYS A 103 -9.09 4.86 -2.72
CA LYS A 103 -9.85 3.73 -3.25
C LYS A 103 -11.01 4.22 -4.10
N PHE A 104 -10.98 3.79 -5.35
CA PHE A 104 -12.02 3.95 -6.35
C PHE A 104 -12.90 2.70 -6.39
N SER A 105 -13.93 2.70 -7.24
CA SER A 105 -14.80 1.52 -7.40
C SER A 105 -14.09 0.29 -7.97
N ASP A 106 -13.00 0.48 -8.72
CA ASP A 106 -12.30 -0.55 -9.48
C ASP A 106 -10.79 -0.65 -9.17
N LYS A 107 -10.17 0.44 -8.73
CA LYS A 107 -8.74 0.50 -8.40
C LYS A 107 -8.48 1.12 -7.04
N VAL A 108 -7.28 0.87 -6.53
CA VAL A 108 -6.69 1.57 -5.40
C VAL A 108 -5.38 2.18 -5.87
N ILE A 109 -5.11 3.43 -5.48
CA ILE A 109 -3.77 4.01 -5.52
C ILE A 109 -3.24 4.03 -4.09
N ALA A 110 -2.10 3.40 -3.88
CA ALA A 110 -1.48 3.25 -2.59
C ALA A 110 -0.18 4.07 -2.48
N PHE A 111 -0.04 4.78 -1.38
CA PHE A 111 1.11 5.61 -1.01
C PHE A 111 1.85 5.04 0.21
N ASP A 112 1.40 3.90 0.76
CA ASP A 112 2.05 3.16 1.84
C ASP A 112 3.31 2.41 1.35
N VAL A 113 4.35 3.17 1.03
CA VAL A 113 5.67 2.68 0.57
C VAL A 113 6.28 1.69 1.55
N ASP A 114 6.14 1.92 2.85
CA ASP A 114 6.64 1.01 3.89
C ASP A 114 5.57 0.02 4.38
N GLY A 115 4.33 0.22 3.92
CA GLY A 115 3.18 -0.62 4.21
C GLY A 115 3.10 -1.85 3.31
N THR A 116 1.92 -2.47 3.29
CA THR A 116 1.68 -3.73 2.57
C THR A 116 1.77 -3.54 1.07
N ALA A 117 1.36 -2.38 0.52
CA ALA A 117 1.48 -2.10 -0.91
C ALA A 117 2.93 -2.06 -1.38
N GLY A 118 3.79 -1.30 -0.69
CA GLY A 118 5.20 -1.21 -1.04
C GLY A 118 5.94 -2.53 -0.83
N LYS A 119 5.65 -3.27 0.23
CA LYS A 119 6.20 -4.61 0.46
C LYS A 119 5.80 -5.59 -0.64
N GLY A 120 4.54 -5.60 -1.05
CA GLY A 120 4.05 -6.43 -2.15
C GLY A 120 4.74 -6.10 -3.48
N TYR A 121 4.88 -4.81 -3.77
CA TYR A 121 5.54 -4.33 -4.98
C TYR A 121 7.01 -4.75 -5.01
N ARG A 122 7.75 -4.51 -3.91
CA ARG A 122 9.16 -4.90 -3.79
C ARG A 122 9.35 -6.40 -3.90
N LEU A 123 8.43 -7.20 -3.37
CA LEU A 123 8.51 -8.65 -3.46
C LEU A 123 8.33 -9.14 -4.90
N TYR A 124 7.44 -8.52 -5.68
CA TYR A 124 7.31 -8.80 -7.12
C TYR A 124 8.57 -8.47 -7.90
N GLN A 125 9.16 -7.29 -7.67
CA GLN A 125 10.43 -6.95 -8.31
C GLN A 125 11.53 -7.92 -7.87
N ALA A 126 11.61 -8.25 -6.58
CA ALA A 126 12.67 -9.08 -6.06
C ALA A 126 12.60 -10.52 -6.59
N ALA A 127 11.39 -11.05 -6.72
CA ALA A 127 11.16 -12.40 -7.18
C ALA A 127 11.27 -12.53 -8.70
N PHE A 128 10.82 -11.53 -9.46
CA PHE A 128 10.57 -11.69 -10.90
C PHE A 128 11.17 -10.60 -11.78
N ASP A 129 11.92 -9.64 -11.21
CA ASP A 129 12.54 -8.51 -11.89
C ASP A 129 11.56 -7.73 -12.80
N ARG A 130 10.33 -7.53 -12.31
CA ARG A 130 9.27 -6.85 -13.06
C ARG A 130 8.35 -6.02 -12.21
N VAL A 131 7.66 -5.08 -12.88
CA VAL A 131 6.49 -4.39 -12.34
C VAL A 131 5.37 -5.42 -12.12
N PRO A 132 4.71 -5.42 -10.95
CA PRO A 132 3.58 -6.31 -10.72
C PRO A 132 2.40 -5.98 -11.62
N ASP A 133 1.61 -6.98 -11.97
CA ASP A 133 0.31 -6.74 -12.59
C ASP A 133 -0.70 -6.27 -11.53
N SER A 134 -1.66 -5.43 -11.95
CA SER A 134 -2.59 -4.79 -11.02
C SER A 134 -3.47 -5.78 -10.24
N GLY A 135 -3.79 -6.96 -10.80
CA GLY A 135 -4.61 -7.98 -10.14
C GLY A 135 -3.83 -8.73 -9.08
N GLY A 136 -2.63 -9.20 -9.43
CA GLY A 136 -1.71 -9.90 -8.54
C GLY A 136 -1.26 -9.04 -7.36
N LEU A 137 -0.89 -7.77 -7.60
CA LEU A 137 -0.55 -6.84 -6.52
C LEU A 137 -1.74 -6.66 -5.58
N GLY A 138 -2.93 -6.39 -6.13
CA GLY A 138 -4.14 -6.21 -5.33
C GLY A 138 -4.43 -7.43 -4.44
N PHE A 139 -4.35 -8.64 -5.00
CA PHE A 139 -4.59 -9.88 -4.27
C PHE A 139 -3.67 -10.01 -3.04
N TRP A 140 -2.37 -9.82 -3.22
CA TRP A 140 -1.41 -9.98 -2.12
C TRP A 140 -1.47 -8.84 -1.11
N VAL A 141 -1.69 -7.61 -1.56
CA VAL A 141 -1.89 -6.47 -0.65
C VAL A 141 -3.12 -6.69 0.22
N ASN A 142 -4.24 -7.12 -0.37
CA ASN A 142 -5.46 -7.43 0.37
C ASN A 142 -5.26 -8.56 1.40
N ALA A 143 -4.47 -9.58 1.05
CA ALA A 143 -4.12 -10.65 1.97
C ALA A 143 -3.27 -10.13 3.15
N MET A 144 -2.26 -9.30 2.87
CA MET A 144 -1.39 -8.73 3.90
C MET A 144 -2.11 -7.72 4.80
N ASP A 145 -3.04 -6.93 4.26
CA ASP A 145 -3.90 -6.05 5.06
C ASP A 145 -4.75 -6.84 6.08
N LYS A 146 -5.06 -8.10 5.78
CA LYS A 146 -5.79 -9.03 6.64
C LYS A 146 -4.88 -9.86 7.56
N GLY A 147 -3.59 -9.58 7.58
CA GLY A 147 -2.63 -10.17 8.50
C GLY A 147 -1.74 -11.28 7.92
N THR A 148 -1.87 -11.62 6.63
CA THR A 148 -0.89 -12.50 5.98
C THR A 148 0.49 -11.86 6.03
N SER A 149 1.50 -12.59 6.48
CA SER A 149 2.85 -12.06 6.57
C SER A 149 3.55 -12.00 5.21
N LEU A 150 4.52 -11.09 5.07
CA LEU A 150 5.34 -11.02 3.85
C LEU A 150 6.04 -12.35 3.51
N LYS A 151 6.42 -13.13 4.53
CA LYS A 151 7.07 -14.43 4.35
C LYS A 151 6.11 -15.48 3.77
N GLU A 152 4.83 -15.46 4.20
CA GLU A 152 3.81 -16.33 3.63
C GLU A 152 3.51 -15.96 2.18
N VAL A 153 3.44 -14.66 1.86
CA VAL A 153 3.35 -14.20 0.48
C VAL A 153 4.56 -14.67 -0.33
N ALA A 154 5.78 -14.47 0.17
CA ALA A 154 7.01 -14.92 -0.49
C ALA A 154 7.02 -16.45 -0.71
N SER A 155 6.43 -17.23 0.19
CA SER A 155 6.23 -18.67 -0.01
C SER A 155 5.32 -18.98 -1.20
N GLY A 156 4.22 -18.22 -1.37
CA GLY A 156 3.37 -18.30 -2.56
C GLY A 156 4.13 -18.01 -3.86
N PHE A 157 5.07 -17.06 -3.84
CA PHE A 157 5.91 -16.73 -4.98
C PHE A 157 6.89 -17.86 -5.28
N VAL A 158 7.64 -18.33 -4.29
CA VAL A 158 8.65 -19.40 -4.43
C VAL A 158 8.05 -20.71 -4.96
N THR A 159 6.79 -21.00 -4.60
CA THR A 159 6.09 -22.21 -5.04
C THR A 159 5.36 -22.04 -6.38
N SER A 160 5.40 -20.85 -6.97
CA SER A 160 4.71 -20.55 -8.23
C SER A 160 5.42 -21.15 -9.46
N ALA A 161 4.64 -21.35 -10.52
CA ALA A 161 5.18 -21.71 -11.83
C ALA A 161 6.12 -20.62 -12.38
N GLU A 162 5.86 -19.35 -12.07
CA GLU A 162 6.68 -18.22 -12.51
C GLU A 162 8.07 -18.25 -11.86
N PHE A 163 8.15 -18.54 -10.56
CA PHE A 163 9.43 -18.71 -9.87
C PHE A 163 10.20 -19.92 -10.43
N THR A 164 9.50 -21.03 -10.68
CA THR A 164 10.12 -22.20 -11.33
C THR A 164 10.64 -21.86 -12.73
N ALA A 165 9.95 -21.01 -13.49
CA ALA A 165 10.41 -20.58 -14.81
C ALA A 165 11.65 -19.66 -14.72
N MET A 166 11.74 -18.80 -13.71
CA MET A 166 12.86 -17.87 -13.56
C MET A 166 14.10 -18.51 -12.93
N TYR A 167 13.92 -19.34 -11.89
CA TYR A 167 15.02 -19.93 -11.12
C TYR A 167 15.34 -21.37 -11.54
N GLY A 168 14.42 -22.06 -12.23
CA GLY A 168 14.56 -23.45 -12.67
C GLY A 168 13.89 -24.46 -11.74
N THR A 169 13.72 -25.69 -12.24
CA THR A 169 13.17 -26.82 -11.47
C THR A 169 14.23 -27.33 -10.49
N ASN A 170 14.11 -26.98 -9.22
CA ASN A 170 15.04 -27.31 -8.13
C ASN A 170 16.41 -26.58 -8.22
N PRO A 171 16.41 -25.24 -8.07
CA PRO A 171 17.63 -24.46 -8.16
C PRO A 171 18.59 -24.75 -7.01
N THR A 172 19.89 -24.61 -7.24
CA THR A 172 20.88 -24.73 -6.17
C THR A 172 20.88 -23.47 -5.31
N ALA A 173 21.37 -23.57 -4.07
CA ALA A 173 21.54 -22.42 -3.20
C ALA A 173 22.37 -21.32 -3.88
N GLU A 174 23.45 -21.72 -4.55
CA GLU A 174 24.33 -20.83 -5.31
C GLU A 174 23.60 -20.12 -6.45
N SER A 175 22.80 -20.83 -7.25
CA SER A 175 22.09 -20.23 -8.37
C SER A 175 21.03 -19.25 -7.89
N VAL A 176 20.24 -19.60 -6.87
CA VAL A 176 19.22 -18.68 -6.31
C VAL A 176 19.85 -17.41 -5.77
N VAL A 177 20.89 -17.53 -4.93
CA VAL A 177 21.52 -16.35 -4.32
C VAL A 177 22.18 -15.48 -5.37
N THR A 178 22.86 -16.07 -6.36
CA THR A 178 23.42 -15.30 -7.49
C THR A 178 22.34 -14.52 -8.24
N THR A 179 21.23 -15.18 -8.56
CA THR A 179 20.10 -14.54 -9.24
C THR A 179 19.51 -13.40 -8.40
N LEU A 180 19.33 -13.59 -7.10
CA LEU A 180 18.80 -12.53 -6.22
C LEU A 180 19.71 -11.30 -6.15
N TYR A 181 21.02 -11.47 -6.04
CA TYR A 181 21.93 -10.32 -6.09
C TYR A 181 21.87 -9.57 -7.43
N ASN A 182 21.80 -10.30 -8.54
CA ASN A 182 21.77 -9.69 -9.87
C ASN A 182 20.43 -9.01 -10.20
N HIS A 183 19.31 -9.63 -9.83
CA HIS A 183 17.96 -9.13 -10.16
C HIS A 183 17.48 -8.10 -9.15
N VAL A 184 17.71 -8.32 -7.85
CA VAL A 184 17.16 -7.45 -6.81
C VAL A 184 18.09 -6.28 -6.52
N LEU A 185 19.40 -6.52 -6.50
CA LEU A 185 20.38 -5.50 -6.11
C LEU A 185 21.16 -4.94 -7.30
N HIS A 186 20.97 -5.51 -8.49
CA HIS A 186 21.64 -5.12 -9.74
C HIS A 186 23.17 -5.05 -9.62
N ARG A 187 23.75 -5.96 -8.84
CA ARG A 187 25.21 -6.03 -8.63
C ARG A 187 25.68 -7.45 -8.36
N THR A 188 26.96 -7.67 -8.60
CA THR A 188 27.63 -8.89 -8.16
C THR A 188 27.65 -8.94 -6.63
N ALA A 189 27.36 -10.13 -6.09
CA ALA A 189 27.44 -10.37 -4.66
C ALA A 189 28.87 -10.22 -4.15
N GLU A 190 29.03 -9.53 -3.03
CA GLU A 190 30.27 -9.56 -2.26
C GLU A 190 30.47 -10.93 -1.60
N THR A 191 31.72 -11.38 -1.48
CA THR A 191 32.05 -12.73 -0.99
C THR A 191 31.42 -13.06 0.36
N GLY A 192 31.38 -12.10 1.29
CA GLY A 192 30.83 -12.29 2.63
C GLY A 192 29.32 -12.56 2.63
N GLY A 193 28.54 -11.68 2.02
CA GLY A 193 27.08 -11.83 1.97
C GLY A 193 26.64 -13.00 1.09
N TYR A 194 27.34 -13.23 -0.03
CA TYR A 194 27.12 -14.44 -0.85
C TYR A 194 27.26 -15.72 -0.02
N ASN A 195 28.38 -15.88 0.68
CA ASN A 195 28.64 -17.05 1.50
C ASN A 195 27.63 -17.21 2.63
N TYR A 196 27.21 -16.10 3.25
CA TYR A 196 26.17 -16.10 4.28
C TYR A 196 24.85 -16.64 3.74
N TRP A 197 24.32 -16.06 2.66
CA TRP A 197 23.02 -16.45 2.11
C TRP A 197 23.03 -17.87 1.54
N VAL A 198 24.10 -18.28 0.86
CA VAL A 198 24.25 -19.68 0.42
C VAL A 198 24.27 -20.62 1.62
N GLY A 199 24.93 -20.25 2.71
CA GLY A 199 24.94 -21.01 3.97
C GLY A 199 23.55 -21.13 4.60
N VAL A 200 22.75 -20.05 4.59
CA VAL A 200 21.36 -20.05 5.07
C VAL A 200 20.52 -21.06 4.28
N VAL A 201 20.58 -21.04 2.96
CA VAL A 201 19.80 -21.97 2.13
C VAL A 201 20.27 -23.42 2.32
N LYS A 202 21.59 -23.66 2.35
CA LYS A 202 22.15 -25.01 2.53
C LYS A 202 21.86 -25.62 3.90
N SER A 203 21.67 -24.80 4.93
CA SER A 203 21.31 -25.26 6.28
C SER A 203 19.81 -25.51 6.45
N GLY A 204 19.02 -25.41 5.37
CA GLY A 204 17.58 -25.68 5.37
C GLY A 204 16.72 -24.43 5.60
N GLY A 205 17.31 -23.23 5.52
CA GLY A 205 16.56 -21.98 5.54
C GLY A 205 15.59 -21.89 4.36
N ALA A 206 14.37 -21.43 4.63
CA ALA A 206 13.34 -21.32 3.59
C ALA A 206 13.70 -20.25 2.56
N LEU A 207 13.56 -20.56 1.27
CA LEU A 207 13.77 -19.59 0.20
C LEU A 207 12.82 -18.39 0.30
N SER A 208 11.62 -18.56 0.86
CA SER A 208 10.68 -17.47 1.14
C SER A 208 11.26 -16.44 2.09
N ASP A 209 12.03 -16.88 3.09
CA ASP A 209 12.65 -16.00 4.08
C ASP A 209 13.82 -15.24 3.47
N VAL A 210 14.61 -15.91 2.62
CA VAL A 210 15.70 -15.27 1.88
C VAL A 210 15.14 -14.24 0.90
N LEU A 211 14.13 -14.61 0.10
CA LEU A 211 13.48 -13.71 -0.84
C LEU A 211 12.88 -12.48 -0.14
N ALA A 212 12.15 -12.68 0.97
CA ALA A 212 11.60 -11.57 1.76
C ALA A 212 12.70 -10.66 2.31
N ALA A 213 13.85 -11.21 2.73
CA ALA A 213 14.98 -10.42 3.22
C ALA A 213 15.66 -9.59 2.12
N PHE A 214 15.81 -10.14 0.91
CA PHE A 214 16.31 -9.38 -0.24
C PHE A 214 15.33 -8.28 -0.67
N SER A 215 14.04 -8.61 -0.74
CA SER A 215 12.96 -7.67 -1.06
C SER A 215 12.98 -6.45 -0.14
N GLU A 216 13.15 -6.67 1.16
CA GLU A 216 13.12 -5.61 2.19
C GLU A 216 14.51 -5.10 2.60
N SER A 217 15.54 -5.43 1.82
CA SER A 217 16.86 -4.83 2.03
C SER A 217 16.81 -3.32 1.80
N ALA A 218 17.56 -2.56 2.60
CA ALA A 218 17.65 -1.10 2.44
C ALA A 218 18.09 -0.68 1.03
N GLU A 219 18.91 -1.51 0.40
CA GLU A 219 19.36 -1.32 -0.98
C GLU A 219 18.20 -1.43 -1.98
N ASN A 220 17.38 -2.48 -1.91
CA ASN A 220 16.21 -2.63 -2.80
C ASN A 220 15.15 -1.54 -2.55
N GLN A 221 14.90 -1.18 -1.28
CA GLN A 221 14.01 -0.08 -0.93
C GLN A 221 14.47 1.25 -1.56
N ALA A 222 15.78 1.55 -1.47
CA ALA A 222 16.36 2.75 -2.07
C ALA A 222 16.30 2.75 -3.60
N GLN A 223 16.41 1.59 -4.25
CA GLN A 223 16.28 1.47 -5.70
C GLN A 223 14.85 1.71 -6.18
N LEU A 224 13.85 1.26 -5.41
CA LEU A 224 12.46 1.30 -5.82
C LEU A 224 11.69 2.54 -5.34
N ILE A 225 12.21 3.30 -4.37
CA ILE A 225 11.52 4.48 -3.85
C ILE A 225 11.12 5.47 -4.96
N GLY A 226 12.00 5.67 -5.95
CA GLY A 226 11.76 6.55 -7.09
C GLY A 226 10.55 6.15 -7.95
N VAL A 227 10.23 4.85 -7.95
CA VAL A 227 9.14 4.25 -8.73
C VAL A 227 7.85 4.24 -7.92
N ILE A 228 7.89 3.79 -6.66
CA ILE A 228 6.67 3.49 -5.90
C ILE A 228 6.13 4.67 -5.08
N GLN A 229 6.95 5.67 -4.76
CA GLN A 229 6.53 6.80 -3.92
C GLN A 229 5.42 7.66 -4.53
N ASN A 230 5.21 7.58 -5.84
CA ASN A 230 4.22 8.40 -6.56
C ASN A 230 2.84 7.74 -6.67
N GLY A 231 2.65 6.60 -6.02
CA GLY A 231 1.39 5.87 -6.03
C GLY A 231 1.53 4.54 -6.77
N MET A 232 1.17 3.46 -6.09
CA MET A 232 1.09 2.12 -6.66
C MET A 232 -0.37 1.81 -6.96
N GLU A 233 -0.70 1.64 -8.24
CA GLU A 233 -2.08 1.33 -8.65
C GLU A 233 -2.31 -0.19 -8.75
N PHE A 234 -3.38 -0.68 -8.12
CA PHE A 234 -3.80 -2.07 -8.21
C PHE A 234 -5.32 -2.23 -8.23
N SER A 235 -5.79 -3.39 -8.65
CA SER A 235 -7.23 -3.71 -8.70
C SER A 235 -7.81 -3.91 -7.31
N VAL A 236 -9.04 -3.43 -7.12
CA VAL A 236 -9.85 -3.87 -5.97
C VAL A 236 -10.14 -5.37 -6.13
N VAL A 237 -10.01 -6.11 -5.03
CA VAL A 237 -10.18 -7.57 -4.94
C VAL A 237 -11.21 -7.93 -3.89
#